data_AF-A0A534X1S7-F1
#
_entry.id   AF-A0A534X1S7-F1
#
_cell.length_a   1.000
_cell.length_b   1.000
_cell.length_c   1.000
_cell.angle_alpha   90.00
_cell.angle_beta   90.00
_cell.angle_gamma   90.00
#
_symmetry.space_group_name_H-M   'P 1'
#
loop_
_entity.id
_entity.type
_entity.pdbx_description
1 polymer ?
#
loop_
_entity_poly.entity_id
_entity_poly.type
_entity_poly.pdbx_seq_one_letter_code
_entity_poly.pdbx_strand_id
1 'polypeptide(L)'
;MASLRTLTSELSALGALAISMPLRFVLPRERFDPAAPHPTPVVFVHGFLGDPTNFLVLRSFLSGRGIRNFASFSYPPRLDYQRLAGRLEQTIEVVCLAAGAPEVDVVGHSLGGLVARYLVELGDGRRVRRLVTLGSPYYSDRLPQRELAIFGSHDPFVPAPLGARDRVVVMGCGHWTLLYHPPVLRTVACFLGSRTAAAPAREAA
;
A
#
# COMPACT_ATOMS: atom_id res chain seq x y z
N MET A 1 17.19 -10.56 16.82
CA MET A 1 16.45 -11.82 16.97
C MET A 1 14.97 -11.47 17.10
N ALA A 2 14.10 -12.01 16.25
CA ALA A 2 12.66 -11.76 16.35
C ALA A 2 12.13 -12.36 17.66
N SER A 3 11.32 -11.61 18.42
CA SER A 3 10.73 -12.12 19.65
C SER A 3 9.70 -13.22 19.34
N LEU A 4 9.53 -14.20 20.24
CA LEU A 4 8.51 -15.24 20.10
C LEU A 4 7.11 -14.65 19.87
N ARG A 5 6.82 -13.52 20.51
CA ARG A 5 5.56 -12.78 20.34
C ARG A 5 5.38 -12.25 18.92
N THR A 6 6.44 -11.70 18.33
CA THR A 6 6.42 -11.20 16.94
C THR A 6 6.15 -12.34 15.95
N LEU A 7 6.81 -13.49 16.14
CA LEU A 7 6.61 -14.66 15.30
C LEU A 7 5.17 -15.16 15.39
N THR A 8 4.62 -15.27 16.61
CA THR A 8 3.22 -15.67 16.78
C THR A 8 2.25 -14.68 16.14
N SER A 9 2.48 -13.37 16.28
CA SER A 9 1.59 -12.35 15.68
C SER A 9 1.63 -12.38 14.16
N GLU A 10 2.80 -12.61 13.55
CA GLU A 10 2.95 -12.67 12.10
C GLU A 10 2.33 -13.95 11.51
N LEU A 11 2.42 -15.07 12.23
CA LEU A 11 1.73 -16.30 11.86
C LEU A 11 0.20 -16.14 11.94
N SER A 12 -0.30 -15.54 13.02
CA SER A 12 -1.73 -15.23 13.15
C SER A 12 -2.20 -14.25 12.07
N ALA A 13 -1.40 -13.22 11.76
CA ALA A 13 -1.66 -12.27 10.69
C ALA A 13 -1.82 -13.00 9.34
N LEU A 14 -0.82 -13.80 8.97
CA LEU A 14 -0.82 -14.55 7.72
C LEU A 14 -2.02 -15.50 7.63
N GLY A 15 -2.34 -16.20 8.72
CA GLY A 15 -3.51 -17.07 8.81
C GLY A 15 -4.83 -16.32 8.58
N ALA A 16 -5.01 -15.15 9.22
CA ALA A 16 -6.19 -14.33 9.04
C ALA A 16 -6.33 -13.81 7.59
N LEU A 17 -5.22 -13.39 6.98
CA LEU A 17 -5.19 -12.96 5.58
C LEU A 17 -5.59 -14.10 4.64
N ALA A 18 -5.03 -15.30 4.83
CA ALA A 18 -5.36 -16.48 4.05
C ALA A 18 -6.85 -16.87 4.20
N ILE A 19 -7.38 -16.84 5.41
CA ILE A 19 -8.81 -17.11 5.69
C ILE A 19 -9.72 -16.09 4.99
N SER A 20 -9.26 -14.86 4.79
CA SER A 20 -10.05 -13.81 4.13
C SER A 20 -10.13 -13.97 2.61
N MET A 21 -9.25 -14.75 1.98
CA MET A 21 -9.16 -14.86 0.52
C MET A 21 -10.45 -15.29 -0.21
N PRO A 22 -11.32 -16.18 0.33
CA PRO A 22 -12.59 -16.50 -0.30
C PRO A 22 -13.53 -15.28 -0.42
N LEU A 23 -13.36 -14.26 0.43
CA LEU A 23 -14.15 -13.02 0.35
C LEU A 23 -13.89 -12.26 -0.94
N ARG A 24 -12.81 -12.53 -1.68
CA ARG A 24 -12.54 -11.90 -2.98
C ARG A 24 -13.70 -12.06 -3.97
N PHE A 25 -14.43 -13.17 -3.88
CA PHE A 25 -15.57 -13.48 -4.76
C PHE A 25 -16.86 -12.77 -4.33
N VAL A 26 -16.88 -12.21 -3.12
CA VAL A 26 -18.01 -11.48 -2.54
C VAL A 26 -17.74 -9.97 -2.52
N LEU A 27 -16.49 -9.54 -2.75
CA LEU A 27 -16.16 -8.13 -2.80
C LEU A 27 -17.00 -7.44 -3.89
N PRO A 28 -17.64 -6.30 -3.58
CA PRO A 28 -18.40 -5.58 -4.57
C PRO A 28 -17.48 -5.17 -5.72
N ARG A 29 -18.02 -5.23 -6.95
CA ARG A 29 -17.35 -4.69 -8.12
C ARG A 29 -16.90 -3.26 -7.85
N GLU A 30 -15.72 -2.93 -8.35
CA GLU A 30 -15.15 -1.59 -8.23
C GLU A 30 -16.13 -0.58 -8.82
N ARG A 31 -16.57 0.36 -7.98
CA ARG A 31 -17.46 1.46 -8.34
C ARG A 31 -16.76 2.74 -7.97
N PHE A 32 -16.65 3.64 -8.94
CA PHE A 32 -16.04 4.94 -8.74
C PHE A 32 -17.14 5.99 -8.67
N ASP A 33 -17.03 6.88 -7.70
CA ASP A 33 -17.89 8.03 -7.56
C ASP A 33 -17.05 9.30 -7.74
N PRO A 34 -17.15 9.97 -8.91
CA PRO A 34 -16.45 11.21 -9.17
C PRO A 34 -16.87 12.36 -8.25
N ALA A 35 -18.04 12.28 -7.62
CA ALA A 35 -18.54 13.28 -6.68
C ALA A 35 -18.15 12.97 -5.21
N ALA A 36 -17.40 11.90 -4.97
CA ALA A 36 -16.90 11.59 -3.63
C ALA A 36 -15.99 12.72 -3.11
N PRO A 37 -15.97 12.99 -1.78
CA PRO A 37 -15.06 13.99 -1.19
C PRO A 37 -13.59 13.77 -1.56
N HIS A 38 -13.20 12.51 -1.77
CA HIS A 38 -11.90 12.13 -2.34
C HIS A 38 -12.12 11.41 -3.69
N PRO A 39 -12.13 12.14 -4.82
CA PRO A 39 -12.44 11.57 -6.12
C PRO A 39 -11.30 10.71 -6.68
N THR A 40 -10.04 11.00 -6.28
CA THR A 40 -8.86 10.23 -6.72
C THR A 40 -8.97 8.77 -6.27
N PRO A 41 -8.93 7.79 -7.19
CA PRO A 41 -8.95 6.38 -6.85
C PRO A 41 -7.68 5.94 -6.12
N VAL A 42 -7.81 4.97 -5.21
CA VAL A 42 -6.69 4.30 -4.55
C VAL A 42 -6.56 2.88 -5.12
N VAL A 43 -5.44 2.60 -5.76
CA VAL A 43 -5.10 1.28 -6.31
C VAL A 43 -4.26 0.52 -5.29
N PHE A 44 -4.75 -0.63 -4.84
CA PHE A 44 -4.02 -1.51 -3.93
C PHE A 44 -3.20 -2.55 -4.70
N VAL A 45 -1.96 -2.76 -4.28
CA VAL A 45 -1.03 -3.73 -4.90
C VAL A 45 -0.51 -4.69 -3.83
N HIS A 46 -0.98 -5.94 -3.89
CA HIS A 46 -0.61 -6.96 -2.92
C HIS A 46 0.84 -7.44 -3.11
N GLY A 47 1.41 -8.08 -2.09
CA GLY A 47 2.73 -8.68 -2.14
C GLY A 47 2.77 -10.05 -2.85
N PHE A 48 3.93 -10.71 -2.79
CA PHE A 48 4.09 -12.09 -3.28
C PHE A 48 3.13 -13.04 -2.55
N LEU A 49 2.43 -13.91 -3.28
CA LEU A 49 1.35 -14.79 -2.78
C LEU A 49 0.18 -14.05 -2.09
N GLY A 50 0.07 -12.74 -2.30
CA GLY A 50 -1.01 -11.92 -1.75
C GLY A 50 -2.31 -11.98 -2.56
N ASP A 51 -3.30 -11.24 -2.07
CA ASP A 51 -4.64 -11.12 -2.66
C ASP A 51 -5.22 -9.73 -2.33
N PRO A 52 -6.18 -9.19 -3.11
CA PRO A 52 -6.88 -7.94 -2.77
C PRO A 52 -7.48 -7.90 -1.37
N THR A 53 -7.89 -9.05 -0.84
CA THR A 53 -8.46 -9.18 0.50
C THR A 53 -7.47 -8.78 1.61
N ASN A 54 -6.17 -8.74 1.31
CA ASN A 54 -5.15 -8.26 2.24
C ASN A 54 -5.38 -6.82 2.72
N PHE A 55 -6.09 -6.02 1.92
CA PHE A 55 -6.35 -4.61 2.21
C PHE A 55 -7.74 -4.35 2.79
N LEU A 56 -8.53 -5.38 3.17
CA LEU A 56 -9.91 -5.19 3.65
C LEU A 56 -10.01 -4.24 4.85
N VAL A 57 -9.11 -4.40 5.84
CA VAL A 57 -9.09 -3.54 7.03
C VAL A 57 -8.75 -2.10 6.65
N LEU A 58 -7.73 -1.91 5.81
CA LEU A 58 -7.34 -0.58 5.33
C LEU A 58 -8.44 0.08 4.50
N ARG A 59 -9.08 -0.66 3.58
CA ARG A 59 -10.22 -0.18 2.78
C ARG A 59 -11.37 0.27 3.67
N SER A 60 -11.74 -0.54 4.66
CA SER A 60 -12.79 -0.21 5.63
C SER A 60 -12.45 1.07 6.41
N PHE A 61 -11.22 1.16 6.91
CA PHE A 61 -10.73 2.33 7.65
C PHE A 61 -10.73 3.61 6.82
N LEU A 62 -10.29 3.53 5.56
CA LEU A 62 -10.27 4.64 4.60
C LEU A 62 -11.69 5.08 4.20
N SER A 63 -12.61 4.12 4.01
CA SER A 63 -14.03 4.40 3.73
C SER A 63 -14.68 5.18 4.86
N GLY A 64 -14.41 4.82 6.11
CA GLY A 64 -14.84 5.58 7.29
C GLY A 64 -14.31 7.01 7.34
N ARG A 65 -13.32 7.36 6.52
CA ARG A 65 -12.74 8.71 6.35
C ARG A 65 -13.09 9.37 5.01
N GLY A 66 -14.05 8.82 4.27
CA GLY A 66 -14.54 9.41 3.02
C GLY A 66 -13.72 9.07 1.77
N ILE A 67 -12.66 8.25 1.90
CA ILE A 67 -11.92 7.72 0.74
C ILE A 67 -12.54 6.38 0.37
N ARG A 68 -13.24 6.32 -0.76
CA ARG A 68 -14.07 5.16 -1.13
C ARG A 68 -13.89 4.65 -2.56
N ASN A 69 -13.19 5.39 -3.41
CA ASN A 69 -12.88 4.99 -4.78
C ASN A 69 -11.68 4.04 -4.74
N PHE A 70 -11.92 2.73 -4.77
CA PHE A 70 -10.87 1.73 -4.61
C PHE A 70 -10.79 0.80 -5.81
N ALA A 71 -9.56 0.51 -6.22
CA ALA A 71 -9.24 -0.54 -7.18
C ALA A 71 -8.13 -1.47 -6.64
N SER A 72 -7.99 -2.66 -7.20
CA SER A 72 -6.90 -3.58 -6.84
C SER A 72 -6.20 -4.12 -8.08
N PHE A 73 -4.87 -4.04 -8.11
CA PHE A 73 -4.07 -4.75 -9.09
C PHE A 73 -3.73 -6.14 -8.55
N SER A 74 -4.33 -7.17 -9.16
CA SER A 74 -4.10 -8.57 -8.81
C SER A 74 -3.23 -9.27 -9.85
N TYR A 75 -2.25 -10.04 -9.40
CA TYR A 75 -1.35 -10.75 -10.28
C TYR A 75 -0.98 -12.14 -9.73
N PRO A 76 -0.71 -13.13 -10.61
CA PRO A 76 -0.30 -14.45 -10.17
C PRO A 76 1.06 -14.39 -9.44
N PRO A 77 1.42 -15.38 -8.60
CA PRO A 77 2.66 -15.37 -7.84
C PRO A 77 3.89 -15.29 -8.76
N ARG A 78 4.43 -14.09 -8.91
CA ARG A 78 5.60 -13.78 -9.75
C ARG A 78 6.50 -12.80 -9.04
N LEU A 79 7.78 -12.86 -9.36
CA LEU A 79 8.84 -12.00 -8.83
C LEU A 79 9.39 -11.01 -9.87
N ASP A 80 8.91 -11.09 -11.12
CA ASP A 80 9.34 -10.25 -12.25
C ASP A 80 8.73 -8.84 -12.16
N TYR A 81 9.15 -8.08 -11.14
CA TYR A 81 8.56 -6.78 -10.81
C TYR A 81 8.58 -5.78 -11.98
N GLN A 82 9.55 -5.87 -12.91
CA GLN A 82 9.55 -5.02 -14.11
C GLN A 82 8.36 -5.30 -15.04
N ARG A 83 8.03 -6.58 -15.27
CA ARG A 83 6.85 -6.95 -16.07
C ARG A 83 5.56 -6.62 -15.34
N LEU A 84 5.55 -6.80 -14.02
CA LEU A 84 4.40 -6.41 -13.19
C LEU A 84 4.16 -4.90 -13.21
N ALA A 85 5.22 -4.08 -13.29
CA ALA A 85 5.10 -2.63 -13.36
C ALA A 85 4.39 -2.16 -14.63
N GLY A 86 4.74 -2.71 -15.81
CA GLY A 86 4.02 -2.40 -17.05
C GLY A 86 2.55 -2.85 -17.03
N ARG A 87 2.23 -3.96 -16.35
CA ARG A 87 0.83 -4.40 -16.16
C ARG A 87 0.07 -3.53 -15.16
N LEU A 88 0.76 -3.05 -14.13
CA LEU A 88 0.21 -2.10 -13.16
C LEU A 88 -0.12 -0.77 -13.86
N GLU A 89 0.77 -0.27 -14.72
CA GLU A 89 0.55 0.93 -15.53
C GLU A 89 -0.74 0.82 -16.36
N GLN A 90 -0.90 -0.27 -17.12
CA GLN A 90 -2.11 -0.55 -17.89
C GLN A 90 -3.37 -0.58 -17.01
N THR A 91 -3.25 -1.14 -15.81
CA THR A 91 -4.36 -1.18 -14.84
C THR A 91 -4.71 0.23 -14.35
N ILE A 92 -3.69 1.07 -14.08
CA ILE A 92 -3.88 2.46 -13.66
C ILE A 92 -4.58 3.26 -14.76
N GLU A 93 -4.22 3.08 -16.03
CA GLU A 93 -4.90 3.71 -17.17
C GLU A 93 -6.39 3.33 -17.20
N VAL A 94 -6.72 2.04 -17.07
CA VAL A 94 -8.11 1.57 -17.02
C VAL A 94 -8.88 2.16 -15.84
N VAL A 95 -8.25 2.23 -14.65
CA VAL A 95 -8.87 2.84 -13.47
C VAL A 95 -9.10 4.34 -13.66
N CYS A 96 -8.13 5.07 -14.21
CA CYS A 96 -8.27 6.50 -14.52
C CYS A 96 -9.44 6.75 -15.47
N LEU A 97 -9.53 5.97 -16.54
CA LEU A 97 -10.63 6.05 -17.51
C LEU A 97 -11.99 5.73 -16.87
N ALA A 98 -12.08 4.63 -16.11
CA ALA A 98 -13.32 4.21 -15.46
C ALA A 98 -13.79 5.17 -14.37
N ALA A 99 -12.86 5.81 -13.65
CA ALA A 99 -13.15 6.77 -12.60
C ALA A 99 -13.34 8.21 -13.11
N GLY A 100 -12.96 8.50 -14.35
CA GLY A 100 -12.87 9.87 -14.87
C GLY A 100 -11.81 10.72 -14.15
N ALA A 101 -10.79 10.07 -13.58
CA ALA A 101 -9.74 10.73 -12.79
C ALA A 101 -8.44 10.84 -13.61
N PRO A 102 -7.68 11.95 -13.50
CA PRO A 102 -6.43 12.12 -14.23
C PRO A 102 -5.28 11.26 -13.66
N GLU A 103 -5.33 11.00 -12.36
CA GLU A 103 -4.31 10.30 -11.57
C GLU A 103 -4.98 9.39 -10.52
N VAL A 104 -4.20 8.47 -9.95
CA VAL A 104 -4.54 7.59 -8.82
C VAL A 104 -3.52 7.74 -7.69
N ASP A 105 -3.91 7.33 -6.49
CA ASP A 105 -2.96 6.97 -5.44
C ASP A 105 -2.70 5.47 -5.46
N VAL A 106 -1.50 5.06 -5.08
CA VAL A 106 -1.12 3.64 -5.04
C VAL A 106 -0.69 3.27 -3.63
N VAL A 107 -1.22 2.15 -3.12
CA VAL A 107 -0.79 1.55 -1.84
C VAL A 107 -0.28 0.14 -2.13
N GLY A 108 1.02 -0.06 -1.97
CA GLY A 108 1.67 -1.34 -2.21
C GLY A 108 2.23 -1.96 -0.94
N HIS A 109 2.02 -3.27 -0.76
CA HIS A 109 2.61 -4.04 0.34
C HIS A 109 3.72 -4.96 -0.17
N SER A 110 4.84 -5.02 0.54
CA SER A 110 5.95 -5.92 0.23
C SER A 110 6.40 -5.76 -1.24
N LEU A 111 6.41 -6.85 -2.02
CA LEU A 111 6.67 -6.83 -3.46
C LEU A 111 5.78 -5.84 -4.23
N GLY A 112 4.51 -5.67 -3.85
CA GLY A 112 3.59 -4.77 -4.53
C GLY A 112 3.99 -3.31 -4.47
N GLY A 113 4.59 -2.87 -3.36
CA GLY A 113 5.14 -1.53 -3.25
C GLY A 113 6.46 -1.36 -4.02
N LEU A 114 7.24 -2.44 -4.19
CA LEU A 114 8.41 -2.43 -5.09
C LEU A 114 7.96 -2.27 -6.55
N VAL A 115 6.94 -3.01 -6.99
CA VAL A 115 6.35 -2.88 -8.33
C VAL A 115 5.87 -1.46 -8.59
N ALA A 116 5.10 -0.89 -7.66
CA ALA A 116 4.56 0.45 -7.78
C ALA A 116 5.65 1.53 -7.79
N ARG A 117 6.68 1.39 -6.94
CA ARG A 117 7.82 2.30 -6.94
C ARG A 117 8.62 2.24 -8.23
N TYR A 118 8.91 1.04 -8.72
CA TYR A 118 9.63 0.87 -9.97
C TYR A 118 8.91 1.56 -11.14
N LEU A 119 7.58 1.46 -11.19
CA LEU A 119 6.76 2.21 -12.17
C LEU A 119 6.95 3.74 -12.05
N VAL A 120 6.96 4.29 -10.84
CA VAL A 120 7.15 5.73 -10.61
C VAL A 120 8.55 6.19 -11.04
N GLU A 121 9.58 5.38 -10.81
CA GLU A 121 10.98 5.72 -11.11
C GLU A 121 11.32 5.71 -12.60
N LEU A 122 10.62 4.90 -13.39
CA LEU A 122 10.81 4.87 -14.85
C LEU A 122 10.34 6.16 -15.55
N GLY A 123 9.66 7.07 -14.84
CA GLY A 123 9.08 8.29 -15.41
C GLY A 123 7.68 8.08 -16.02
N ASP A 124 7.21 6.84 -16.08
CA ASP A 124 5.90 6.43 -16.62
C ASP A 124 4.78 6.47 -15.55
N GLY A 125 5.12 6.65 -14.27
CA GLY A 125 4.18 6.89 -13.18
C GLY A 125 3.49 8.27 -13.22
N ARG A 126 3.31 8.91 -14.38
CA ARG A 126 2.69 10.24 -14.52
C ARG A 126 1.29 10.32 -13.93
N ARG A 127 0.59 9.18 -13.89
CA ARG A 127 -0.73 9.06 -13.29
C ARG A 127 -0.71 8.66 -11.81
N VAL A 128 0.46 8.50 -11.20
CA VAL A 128 0.58 8.23 -9.76
C VAL A 128 0.74 9.55 -9.03
N ARG A 129 -0.34 9.99 -8.39
CA ARG A 129 -0.37 11.19 -7.56
C ARG A 129 0.42 10.99 -6.27
N ARG A 130 0.21 9.85 -5.59
CA ARG A 130 0.88 9.46 -4.35
C ARG A 130 1.19 7.98 -4.32
N LEU A 131 2.29 7.65 -3.68
CA LEU A 131 2.71 6.27 -3.44
C LEU A 131 2.84 6.02 -1.94
N VAL A 132 2.22 4.96 -1.46
CA VAL A 132 2.43 4.41 -0.12
C VAL A 132 3.05 3.04 -0.25
N THR A 133 4.19 2.82 0.39
CA THR A 133 4.84 1.51 0.47
C THR A 133 4.82 0.97 1.90
N LEU A 134 4.36 -0.26 2.07
CA LEU A 134 4.26 -0.95 3.36
C LEU A 134 5.22 -2.14 3.38
N GLY A 135 6.35 -2.02 4.09
CA GLY A 135 7.33 -3.10 4.23
C GLY A 135 7.95 -3.52 2.89
N SER A 136 8.18 -2.59 1.97
CA SER A 136 8.71 -2.88 0.65
C SER A 136 10.24 -2.82 0.62
N PRO A 137 10.93 -3.85 0.09
CA PRO A 137 12.38 -3.92 0.09
C PRO A 137 12.96 -3.01 -1.00
N TYR A 138 13.19 -1.75 -0.64
CA TYR A 138 13.82 -0.79 -1.54
C TYR A 138 14.67 0.21 -0.75
N TYR A 139 15.95 0.18 -1.05
CA TYR A 139 17.02 0.84 -0.30
C TYR A 139 17.70 1.87 -1.20
N SER A 140 16.93 2.86 -1.65
CA SER A 140 17.48 4.10 -2.22
C SER A 140 17.47 5.21 -1.17
N ASP A 141 18.49 6.06 -1.22
CA ASP A 141 18.60 7.25 -0.36
C ASP A 141 17.63 8.36 -0.74
N ARG A 142 17.03 8.30 -1.94
CA ARG A 142 16.08 9.29 -2.44
C ARG A 142 14.68 8.68 -2.52
N LEU A 143 13.76 9.21 -1.74
CA LEU A 143 12.33 9.02 -1.96
C LEU A 143 11.81 10.13 -2.90
N PRO A 144 10.95 9.81 -3.88
CA PRO A 144 10.20 10.83 -4.57
C PRO A 144 9.36 11.61 -3.55
N GLN A 145 9.19 12.93 -3.74
CA GLN A 145 8.45 13.79 -2.80
C GLN A 145 7.00 13.34 -2.54
N ARG A 146 6.45 12.48 -3.40
CA ARG A 146 5.08 11.97 -3.36
C ARG A 146 4.98 10.57 -2.72
N GLU A 147 6.07 10.04 -2.15
CA GLU A 147 6.10 8.72 -1.51
C GLU A 147 6.08 8.80 0.02
N LEU A 148 5.24 7.97 0.63
CA LEU A 148 5.28 7.61 2.05
C LEU A 148 5.71 6.15 2.19
N ALA A 149 6.88 5.91 2.78
CA ALA A 149 7.36 4.55 3.05
C ALA A 149 7.25 4.21 4.54
N ILE A 150 6.57 3.10 4.85
CA ILE A 150 6.29 2.63 6.21
C ILE A 150 6.90 1.24 6.43
N PHE A 151 7.66 1.09 7.52
CA PHE A 151 8.33 -0.15 7.90
C PHE A 151 7.92 -0.57 9.32
N GLY A 152 7.87 -1.88 9.56
CA GLY A 152 7.71 -2.43 10.90
C GLY A 152 9.05 -2.55 11.62
N SER A 153 9.12 -2.16 12.89
CA SER A 153 10.37 -2.28 13.67
C SER A 153 10.80 -3.74 13.91
N HIS A 154 9.88 -4.69 13.76
CA HIS A 154 10.11 -6.12 13.94
C HIS A 154 9.79 -6.92 12.67
N ASP A 155 9.84 -6.28 11.50
CA ASP A 155 9.67 -6.97 10.23
C ASP A 155 10.81 -7.99 10.00
N PRO A 156 10.53 -9.30 9.95
CA PRO A 156 11.55 -10.32 9.80
C PRO A 156 12.04 -10.49 8.36
N PHE A 157 11.39 -9.87 7.37
CA PHE A 157 11.68 -10.02 5.95
C PHE A 157 12.30 -8.77 5.35
N VAL A 158 11.77 -7.61 5.71
CA VAL A 158 12.19 -6.31 5.19
C VAL A 158 12.56 -5.40 6.36
N PRO A 159 13.82 -5.46 6.84
CA PRO A 159 14.25 -4.64 7.96
C PRO A 159 14.12 -3.15 7.63
N ALA A 160 13.72 -2.36 8.61
CA ALA A 160 13.69 -0.91 8.46
C ALA A 160 15.10 -0.39 8.13
N PRO A 161 15.25 0.50 7.13
CA PRO A 161 16.55 1.02 6.74
C PRO A 161 17.18 1.86 7.87
N LEU A 162 18.50 1.75 8.01
CA LEU A 162 19.28 2.56 8.94
C LEU A 162 19.22 4.03 8.50
N GLY A 163 18.93 4.94 9.44
CA GLY A 163 18.95 6.38 9.15
C GLY A 163 17.78 6.91 8.34
N ALA A 164 16.58 6.32 8.51
CA ALA A 164 15.25 6.66 7.96
C ALA A 164 14.83 8.16 7.98
N ARG A 165 15.64 9.05 7.39
CA ARG A 165 15.23 10.39 6.99
C ARG A 165 14.13 10.17 5.94
N ASP A 166 12.95 10.72 6.21
CA ASP A 166 11.75 10.65 5.37
C ASP A 166 10.98 9.32 5.33
N ARG A 167 11.28 8.36 6.22
CA ARG A 167 10.53 7.09 6.34
C ARG A 167 9.88 6.95 7.73
N VAL A 168 8.74 6.27 7.78
CA VAL A 168 8.02 5.99 9.03
C VAL A 168 8.35 4.57 9.49
N VAL A 169 8.81 4.43 10.73
CA VAL A 169 9.03 3.12 11.37
C VAL A 169 8.02 2.97 12.49
N VAL A 170 7.21 1.92 12.43
CA VAL A 170 6.17 1.64 13.42
C VAL A 170 6.67 0.60 14.40
N MET A 171 6.81 1.03 15.66
CA MET A 171 7.29 0.19 16.74
C MET A 171 6.32 -0.96 17.04
N GLY A 172 6.86 -2.15 17.31
CA GLY A 172 6.05 -3.34 17.63
C GLY A 172 5.36 -3.99 16.43
N CYS A 173 5.51 -3.43 15.23
CA CYS A 173 4.90 -3.95 14.00
C CYS A 173 5.87 -4.87 13.24
N GLY A 174 5.38 -5.99 12.74
CA GLY A 174 6.05 -6.87 11.78
C GLY A 174 5.53 -6.67 10.34
N HIS A 175 5.79 -7.63 9.45
CA HIS A 175 5.58 -7.49 8.00
C HIS A 175 4.11 -7.49 7.58
N TRP A 176 3.32 -8.45 8.07
CA TRP A 176 1.91 -8.61 7.72
C TRP A 176 1.01 -7.73 8.59
N THR A 177 1.42 -7.51 9.84
CA THR A 177 0.73 -6.60 10.75
C THR A 177 0.64 -5.17 10.21
N LEU A 178 1.57 -4.74 9.34
CA LEU A 178 1.49 -3.45 8.63
C LEU A 178 0.14 -3.23 7.91
N LEU A 179 -0.52 -4.29 7.44
CA LEU A 179 -1.77 -4.18 6.68
C LEU A 179 -2.98 -3.75 7.51
N TYR A 180 -2.90 -3.87 8.84
CA TYR A 180 -4.02 -3.57 9.74
C TYR A 180 -3.62 -2.83 11.03
N HIS A 181 -2.34 -2.56 11.27
CA HIS A 181 -1.87 -1.90 12.48
C HIS A 181 -2.40 -0.46 12.59
N PRO A 182 -3.08 -0.04 13.67
CA PRO A 182 -3.81 1.24 13.70
C PRO A 182 -2.97 2.50 13.42
N PRO A 183 -1.75 2.65 13.96
CA PRO A 183 -0.82 3.70 13.53
C PRO A 183 -0.59 3.74 12.02
N VAL A 184 -0.42 2.60 11.36
CA VAL A 184 -0.22 2.53 9.90
C VAL A 184 -1.46 3.05 9.19
N LEU A 185 -2.64 2.55 9.57
CA LEU A 185 -3.91 2.97 8.98
C LEU A 185 -4.13 4.48 9.07
N ARG A 186 -3.82 5.08 10.23
CA ARG A 186 -3.91 6.53 10.45
C ARG A 186 -2.93 7.30 9.56
N THR A 187 -1.67 6.89 9.51
CA THR A 187 -0.64 7.56 8.70
C THR A 187 -0.98 7.49 7.21
N VAL A 188 -1.43 6.33 6.71
CA VAL A 188 -1.89 6.18 5.32
C VAL A 188 -3.08 7.10 5.03
N ALA A 189 -4.11 7.11 5.88
CA ALA A 189 -5.27 7.96 5.66
C ALA A 189 -4.93 9.45 5.69
N CYS A 190 -4.06 9.88 6.60
CA CYS A 190 -3.59 11.27 6.68
C CYS A 190 -2.84 11.68 5.40
N PHE A 191 -1.93 10.82 4.93
CA PHE A 191 -1.15 11.10 3.73
C PHE A 191 -1.98 11.10 2.44
N LEU A 192 -2.95 10.18 2.31
CA LEU A 192 -3.85 10.17 1.16
C LEU A 192 -4.82 11.36 1.18
N GLY A 193 -5.29 11.77 2.36
CA GLY A 193 -6.22 12.89 2.53
C GLY A 193 -5.58 14.29 2.52
N SER A 194 -4.26 14.42 2.64
CA SER A 194 -3.60 15.73 2.68
C SER A 194 -3.74 16.46 1.34
N ARG A 195 -3.68 17.80 1.32
CA ARG A 195 -3.63 18.59 0.07
C ARG A 195 -2.21 18.82 -0.43
N THR A 196 -1.22 18.65 0.44
CA THR A 196 0.22 18.81 0.19
C THR A 196 0.88 17.46 -0.10
N ALA A 197 1.85 17.42 -1.00
CA ALA A 197 2.57 16.18 -1.35
C ALA A 197 3.49 15.67 -0.24
N ALA A 198 3.87 16.52 0.72
CA ALA A 198 4.82 16.18 1.78
C ALA A 198 4.27 15.11 2.75
N ALA A 199 5.12 14.13 3.09
CA ALA A 199 4.84 13.16 4.14
C ALA A 199 4.59 13.88 5.48
N PRO A 200 3.66 13.37 6.32
CA PRO A 200 3.39 13.98 7.63
C PRO A 200 4.65 14.01 8.49
N ALA A 201 4.89 15.15 9.16
CA ALA A 201 5.95 15.27 10.15
C ALA A 201 5.79 14.22 11.25
N ARG A 202 6.91 13.67 11.73
CA ARG A 202 6.96 12.59 12.72
C ARG A 202 6.11 12.89 13.96
N GLU A 203 4.99 12.19 14.10
CA GLU A 203 4.38 11.88 15.39
C GLU A 203 4.02 10.39 15.41
N ALA A 204 4.96 9.59 15.92
CA ALA A 204 4.69 8.25 16.41
C ALA A 204 5.52 8.07 17.68
N ALA A 205 4.93 8.50 18.80
CA ALA A 205 5.29 8.05 20.14
C ALA A 205 4.54 6.76 20.45
#